data_AF-A0A2J7PT59-F1
#
_entry.id   AF-A0A2J7PT59-F1
#
_cell.length_a   1.000
_cell.length_b   1.000
_cell.length_c   1.000
_cell.angle_alpha   90.00
_cell.angle_beta   90.00
_cell.angle_gamma   90.00
#
_symmetry.space_group_name_H-M   'P 1'
#
loop_
_entity.id
_entity.type
_entity.pdbx_description
1 polymer ?
#
loop_
_entity_poly.entity_id
_entity_poly.type
_entity_poly.pdbx_seq_one_letter_code
_entity_poly.pdbx_strand_id
1 'polypeptide(L)'
;MTPLSALIQKYAADWQPSKKNFEDKVDEVTDTFNQAVHLLWNLCESSSTAVKYFNSGNLLPVLAKCLEVSVFGMDTAIAVAQCLLIVTEDNPTSVSKLQGSSSLLQKLLDLEGSEPAVLLLRTLSCGLTLNLNYGKVLSLSPTTVTQLVCNLSATLSVDHRKALNSFTSNLPLDEAAETPKQKDMSESVTAMQYLLEAQKIAVELLANICTGDDDEDAMDQDSSDSSSVDLLSDSGLAEEDVVSVAEKFSLSVPSEVHESLVSGQLVQKVEEKTQLPAENVCEILKNNVDGKHIFNKLLELRCHALLCLSNLIAGLEVEDLGGTSNLYQMWLHIGLLIFKQTDQSDTKLLEAATSALREALRKLAEVNCNLFEELTESDLQLMFNAEMQCPDANVRTNLIRSIGLLGMIFTKSMETKSQTLLKNIGKFLLDICNRESELWVTIEAVDTIMDVFGEDETDIAAAQINLVEKLQTLLPSLKHKVRLQRKSLGDHYLVVTTVSTNLSRFIKYKSKRVSLIGQTNGHGI
;
A
#
# COMPACT_ATOMS: atom_id res chain seq x y z
N MET A 1 0.75 -22.52 -23.39
CA MET A 1 0.15 -21.48 -24.24
C MET A 1 -0.54 -22.04 -25.47
N THR A 2 0.14 -22.58 -26.49
CA THR A 2 -0.50 -22.97 -27.77
C THR A 2 -1.72 -23.90 -27.65
N PRO A 3 -1.69 -25.01 -26.86
CA PRO A 3 -2.88 -25.86 -26.70
C PRO A 3 -4.04 -25.16 -25.99
N LEU A 4 -3.73 -24.32 -25.01
CA LEU A 4 -4.70 -23.55 -24.23
C LEU A 4 -5.38 -22.48 -25.09
N SER A 5 -4.61 -21.75 -25.89
CA SER A 5 -5.12 -20.75 -26.84
C SER A 5 -6.07 -21.39 -27.87
N ALA A 6 -5.69 -22.54 -28.42
CA ALA A 6 -6.54 -23.28 -29.36
C ALA A 6 -7.84 -23.77 -28.71
N LEU A 7 -7.77 -24.24 -27.45
CA LEU A 7 -8.94 -24.66 -26.68
C LEU A 7 -9.92 -23.51 -26.47
N ILE A 8 -9.44 -22.36 -26.01
CA ILE A 8 -10.25 -21.16 -25.75
C ILE A 8 -10.88 -20.64 -27.04
N GLN A 9 -10.12 -20.56 -28.13
CA GLN A 9 -10.66 -20.16 -29.44
C GLN A 9 -11.75 -21.12 -29.92
N LYS A 10 -11.58 -22.43 -29.72
CA LYS A 10 -12.56 -23.43 -30.12
C LYS A 10 -13.87 -23.29 -29.34
N TYR A 11 -13.80 -23.08 -28.02
CA TYR A 11 -14.99 -22.90 -27.21
C TYR A 11 -15.66 -21.55 -27.52
N ALA A 12 -14.96 -20.44 -27.35
CA ALA A 12 -15.60 -19.12 -27.45
C ALA A 12 -15.88 -18.64 -28.89
N ALA A 13 -15.59 -19.42 -29.93
CA ALA A 13 -16.02 -19.12 -31.30
C ALA A 13 -17.54 -19.28 -31.50
N ASP A 14 -18.12 -20.42 -31.08
CA ASP A 14 -19.51 -20.79 -31.37
C ASP A 14 -20.29 -21.34 -30.15
N TRP A 15 -19.64 -21.55 -29.00
CA TRP A 15 -20.30 -22.09 -27.82
C TRP A 15 -21.03 -21.01 -27.02
N GLN A 16 -22.19 -21.38 -26.50
CA GLN A 16 -22.94 -20.67 -25.47
C GLN A 16 -23.37 -21.68 -24.40
N PRO A 17 -23.39 -21.30 -23.11
CA PRO A 17 -23.89 -22.18 -22.05
C PRO A 17 -25.31 -22.66 -22.35
N SER A 18 -25.57 -23.95 -22.09
CA SER A 18 -26.89 -24.53 -22.35
C SER A 18 -27.89 -24.07 -21.30
N LYS A 19 -28.96 -23.36 -21.70
CA LYS A 19 -30.07 -22.96 -20.81
C LYS A 19 -30.95 -24.12 -20.31
N LYS A 20 -30.64 -25.37 -20.65
CA LYS A 20 -31.39 -26.53 -20.14
C LYS A 20 -31.04 -26.72 -18.68
N ASN A 21 -32.03 -26.55 -17.79
CA ASN A 21 -31.97 -26.94 -16.38
C ASN A 21 -31.63 -28.44 -16.31
N PHE A 22 -30.35 -28.77 -16.20
CA PHE A 22 -29.96 -30.06 -15.70
C PHE A 22 -30.12 -29.97 -14.19
N GLU A 23 -31.24 -30.48 -13.67
CA GLU A 23 -31.54 -30.43 -12.24
C GLU A 23 -30.41 -31.03 -11.38
N ASP A 24 -29.48 -31.81 -11.93
CA ASP A 24 -28.33 -32.38 -11.21
C ASP A 24 -27.06 -32.65 -12.07
N LYS A 25 -26.82 -31.94 -13.19
CA LYS A 25 -25.55 -32.09 -13.95
C LYS A 25 -24.86 -30.75 -14.18
N VAL A 26 -23.58 -30.69 -13.79
CA VAL A 26 -22.66 -29.58 -14.08
C VAL A 26 -22.55 -29.44 -15.59
N ASP A 27 -22.63 -28.20 -16.11
CA ASP A 27 -22.27 -27.92 -17.50
C ASP A 27 -20.76 -28.06 -17.65
N GLU A 28 -20.32 -29.29 -17.94
CA GLU A 28 -18.90 -29.65 -18.07
C GLU A 28 -18.15 -28.76 -19.06
N VAL A 29 -18.84 -28.22 -20.07
CA VAL A 29 -18.23 -27.33 -21.05
C VAL A 29 -18.00 -25.94 -20.46
N THR A 30 -18.99 -25.39 -19.75
CA THR A 30 -18.84 -24.12 -19.01
C THR A 30 -17.71 -24.23 -17.99
N ASP A 31 -17.69 -25.30 -17.20
CA ASP A 31 -16.66 -25.52 -16.18
C ASP A 31 -15.27 -25.65 -16.80
N THR A 32 -15.11 -26.49 -17.84
CA THR A 32 -13.84 -26.64 -18.57
C THR A 32 -13.36 -25.30 -19.15
N PHE A 33 -14.27 -24.48 -19.69
CA PHE A 33 -13.94 -23.17 -20.20
C PHE A 33 -13.46 -22.24 -19.09
N ASN A 34 -14.17 -22.15 -17.97
CA ASN A 34 -13.79 -21.32 -16.83
C ASN A 34 -12.42 -21.74 -16.27
N GLN A 35 -12.15 -23.04 -16.12
CA GLN A 35 -10.83 -23.55 -15.69
C GLN A 35 -9.72 -23.18 -16.69
N ALA A 36 -10.00 -23.25 -18.00
CA ALA A 36 -9.04 -22.84 -19.03
C ALA A 36 -8.75 -21.33 -18.96
N VAL A 37 -9.75 -20.50 -18.68
CA VAL A 37 -9.58 -19.05 -18.49
C VAL A 37 -8.78 -18.75 -17.21
N HIS A 38 -9.06 -19.41 -16.09
CA HIS A 38 -8.26 -19.25 -14.87
C HIS A 38 -6.80 -19.67 -15.06
N LEU A 39 -6.55 -20.78 -15.77
CA LEU A 39 -5.18 -21.16 -16.11
C LEU A 39 -4.50 -20.11 -16.99
N LEU A 40 -5.21 -19.55 -17.96
CA LEU A 40 -4.68 -18.50 -18.83
C LEU A 40 -4.36 -17.23 -18.03
N TRP A 41 -5.24 -16.83 -17.12
CA TRP A 41 -5.05 -15.70 -16.21
C TRP A 41 -3.77 -15.89 -15.39
N ASN A 42 -3.64 -16.99 -14.65
CA ASN A 42 -2.46 -17.26 -13.82
C ASN A 42 -1.15 -17.25 -14.62
N LEU A 43 -1.17 -17.79 -15.85
CA LEU A 43 -0.01 -17.79 -16.74
C LEU A 43 0.35 -16.38 -17.21
N CYS A 44 -0.63 -15.54 -17.52
CA CYS A 44 -0.41 -14.16 -17.96
C CYS A 44 0.10 -13.28 -16.81
N GLU A 45 -0.44 -13.45 -15.61
CA GLU A 45 0.02 -12.76 -14.40
C GLU A 45 1.48 -13.09 -14.07
N SER A 46 1.88 -14.35 -14.26
CA SER A 46 3.24 -14.81 -13.93
C SER A 46 4.26 -14.63 -15.06
N SER A 47 3.86 -14.24 -16.28
CA SER A 47 4.77 -14.28 -17.43
C SER A 47 4.42 -13.31 -18.55
N SER A 48 5.29 -12.33 -18.78
CA SER A 48 5.23 -11.45 -19.97
C SER A 48 5.29 -12.22 -21.30
N THR A 49 5.91 -13.41 -21.31
CA THR A 49 5.89 -14.29 -22.48
C THR A 49 4.49 -14.85 -22.74
N ALA A 50 3.74 -15.25 -21.70
CA ALA A 50 2.36 -15.68 -21.86
C ALA A 50 1.48 -14.55 -22.41
N VAL A 51 1.67 -13.31 -21.95
CA VAL A 51 0.97 -12.11 -22.48
C VAL A 51 1.27 -11.92 -23.98
N LYS A 52 2.51 -12.12 -24.43
CA LYS A 52 2.85 -12.08 -25.87
C LYS A 52 2.11 -13.16 -26.68
N TYR A 53 2.00 -14.37 -26.14
CA TYR A 53 1.22 -15.45 -26.77
C TYR A 53 -0.29 -15.16 -26.78
N PHE A 54 -0.81 -14.54 -25.72
CA PHE A 54 -2.20 -14.09 -25.66
C PHE A 54 -2.51 -13.07 -26.77
N ASN A 55 -1.65 -12.07 -26.93
CA ASN A 55 -1.78 -11.00 -27.93
C ASN A 55 -1.71 -11.55 -29.37
N SER A 56 -0.71 -12.38 -29.66
CA SER A 56 -0.50 -13.00 -30.98
C SER A 56 -1.57 -14.03 -31.32
N GLY A 57 -2.09 -14.74 -30.31
CA GLY A 57 -3.23 -15.65 -30.45
C GLY A 57 -4.57 -14.93 -30.61
N ASN A 58 -4.62 -13.60 -30.55
CA ASN A 58 -5.83 -12.81 -30.67
C ASN A 58 -6.97 -13.30 -29.76
N LEU A 59 -6.64 -13.64 -28.51
CA LEU A 59 -7.61 -14.23 -27.57
C LEU A 59 -8.58 -13.19 -26.99
N LEU A 60 -8.19 -11.92 -26.92
CA LEU A 60 -9.01 -10.89 -26.28
C LEU A 60 -10.41 -10.74 -26.88
N PRO A 61 -10.60 -10.56 -28.21
CA PRO A 61 -11.94 -10.35 -28.76
C PRO A 61 -12.86 -11.57 -28.56
N VAL A 62 -12.27 -12.75 -28.44
CA VAL A 62 -12.97 -14.00 -28.16
C VAL A 62 -13.48 -14.01 -26.72
N LEU A 63 -12.60 -13.69 -25.76
CA LEU A 63 -12.94 -13.61 -24.35
C LEU A 63 -13.91 -12.45 -24.04
N ALA A 64 -13.73 -11.27 -24.65
CA ALA A 64 -14.55 -10.10 -24.38
C ALA A 64 -16.06 -10.32 -24.65
N LYS A 65 -16.42 -11.22 -25.58
CA LYS A 65 -17.83 -11.60 -25.81
C LYS A 65 -18.45 -12.29 -24.59
N CYS A 66 -17.64 -13.03 -23.83
CA CYS A 66 -18.07 -13.79 -22.66
C CYS A 66 -18.37 -12.91 -21.44
N LEU A 67 -18.15 -11.59 -21.53
CA LEU A 67 -18.58 -10.61 -20.54
C LEU A 67 -20.10 -10.33 -20.57
N GLU A 68 -20.82 -10.77 -21.62
CA GLU A 68 -22.28 -10.59 -21.70
C GLU A 68 -22.99 -11.59 -20.77
N VAL A 69 -23.23 -11.15 -19.53
CA VAL A 69 -23.82 -11.94 -18.43
C VAL A 69 -25.13 -12.62 -18.84
N SER A 70 -25.96 -11.97 -19.65
CA SER A 70 -27.25 -12.52 -20.10
C SER A 70 -27.13 -13.76 -21.00
N VAL A 71 -25.95 -13.97 -21.59
CA VAL A 71 -25.63 -15.09 -22.48
C VAL A 71 -24.76 -16.12 -21.75
N PHE A 72 -23.69 -15.67 -21.10
CA PHE A 72 -22.64 -16.56 -20.58
C PHE A 72 -22.74 -16.84 -19.08
N GLY A 73 -23.61 -16.13 -18.36
CA GLY A 73 -23.73 -16.26 -16.91
C GLY A 73 -22.69 -15.45 -16.13
N MET A 74 -22.93 -15.31 -14.83
CA MET A 74 -22.14 -14.45 -13.94
C MET A 74 -20.72 -14.99 -13.72
N ASP A 75 -20.57 -16.28 -13.41
CA ASP A 75 -19.27 -16.87 -13.08
C ASP A 75 -18.30 -16.83 -14.27
N THR A 76 -18.78 -17.11 -15.48
CA THR A 76 -17.96 -17.00 -16.69
C THR A 76 -17.55 -15.55 -16.97
N ALA A 77 -18.46 -14.60 -16.78
CA ALA A 77 -18.13 -13.18 -16.94
C ALA A 77 -17.07 -12.73 -15.91
N ILE A 78 -17.15 -13.20 -14.67
CA ILE A 78 -16.15 -12.94 -13.62
C ILE A 78 -14.79 -13.52 -14.00
N ALA A 79 -14.71 -14.81 -14.35
CA ALA A 79 -13.45 -15.46 -14.70
C ALA A 79 -12.76 -14.77 -15.88
N VAL A 80 -13.55 -14.36 -16.87
CA VAL A 80 -13.09 -13.58 -18.03
C VAL A 80 -12.63 -12.19 -17.62
N ALA A 81 -13.40 -11.47 -16.83
CA ALA A 81 -13.06 -10.12 -16.39
C ALA A 81 -11.77 -10.09 -15.55
N GLN A 82 -11.53 -11.09 -14.68
CA GLN A 82 -10.27 -11.27 -13.95
C GLN A 82 -9.09 -11.44 -14.90
N CYS A 83 -9.21 -12.33 -15.89
CA CYS A 83 -8.18 -12.53 -16.90
C CYS A 83 -7.91 -11.25 -17.71
N LEU A 84 -8.97 -10.56 -18.13
CA LEU A 84 -8.88 -9.33 -18.90
C LEU A 84 -8.26 -8.18 -18.12
N LEU A 85 -8.50 -8.09 -16.81
CA LEU A 85 -7.90 -7.06 -15.97
C LEU A 85 -6.37 -7.14 -16.03
N ILE A 86 -5.82 -8.33 -15.81
CA ILE A 86 -4.37 -8.57 -15.88
C ILE A 86 -3.81 -8.35 -17.28
N VAL A 87 -4.43 -8.90 -18.33
CA VAL A 87 -3.84 -8.79 -19.68
C VAL A 87 -3.96 -7.39 -20.29
N THR A 88 -4.73 -6.49 -19.69
CA THR A 88 -4.88 -5.10 -20.13
C THR A 88 -4.00 -4.12 -19.36
N GLU A 89 -3.48 -4.53 -18.19
CA GLU A 89 -2.49 -3.77 -17.43
C GLU A 89 -1.21 -3.57 -18.27
N ASP A 90 -0.83 -2.30 -18.47
CA ASP A 90 0.33 -1.86 -19.27
C ASP A 90 0.47 -2.53 -20.65
N ASN A 91 -0.67 -2.84 -21.30
CA ASN A 91 -0.69 -3.55 -22.58
C ASN A 91 -1.55 -2.84 -23.64
N PRO A 92 -0.96 -1.91 -24.42
CA PRO A 92 -1.66 -1.16 -25.47
C PRO A 92 -2.35 -2.04 -26.53
N THR A 93 -1.79 -3.24 -26.80
CA THR A 93 -2.38 -4.17 -27.78
C THR A 93 -3.69 -4.77 -27.25
N SER A 94 -3.75 -5.09 -25.97
CA SER A 94 -4.99 -5.57 -25.35
C SER A 94 -6.00 -4.43 -25.20
N VAL A 95 -5.56 -3.26 -24.70
CA VAL A 95 -6.41 -2.08 -24.52
C VAL A 95 -7.12 -1.69 -25.82
N SER A 96 -6.38 -1.55 -26.92
CA SER A 96 -6.97 -1.20 -28.23
C SER A 96 -8.02 -2.20 -28.73
N LYS A 97 -7.85 -3.50 -28.43
CA LYS A 97 -8.84 -4.53 -28.80
C LYS A 97 -10.06 -4.52 -27.88
N LEU A 98 -9.89 -4.18 -26.60
CA LEU A 98 -10.99 -4.11 -25.64
C LEU A 98 -11.86 -2.85 -25.82
N GLN A 99 -11.32 -1.76 -26.37
CA GLN A 99 -12.08 -0.53 -26.69
C GLN A 99 -13.36 -0.80 -27.51
N GLY A 100 -13.38 -1.84 -28.36
CA GLY A 100 -14.60 -2.25 -29.09
C GLY A 100 -15.74 -2.75 -28.20
N SER A 101 -15.47 -3.02 -26.92
CA SER A 101 -16.43 -3.54 -25.93
C SER A 101 -16.81 -2.51 -24.85
N SER A 102 -16.51 -1.22 -25.03
CA SER A 102 -16.80 -0.18 -24.03
C SER A 102 -18.28 -0.11 -23.63
N SER A 103 -19.22 -0.33 -24.55
CA SER A 103 -20.65 -0.37 -24.22
C SER A 103 -21.03 -1.54 -23.33
N LEU A 104 -20.32 -2.67 -23.46
CA LEU A 104 -20.53 -3.84 -22.59
C LEU A 104 -19.97 -3.58 -21.20
N LEU A 105 -18.78 -2.98 -21.10
CA LEU A 105 -18.22 -2.56 -19.81
C LEU A 105 -19.12 -1.56 -19.09
N GLN A 106 -19.72 -0.61 -19.81
CA GLN A 106 -20.69 0.33 -19.24
C GLN A 106 -21.89 -0.41 -18.64
N LYS A 107 -22.48 -1.40 -19.34
CA LYS A 107 -23.56 -2.22 -18.77
C LYS A 107 -23.13 -2.95 -17.50
N LEU A 108 -21.88 -3.38 -17.41
CA LEU A 108 -21.36 -4.05 -16.22
C LEU A 108 -21.15 -3.08 -15.05
N LEU A 109 -20.75 -1.82 -15.33
CA LEU A 109 -20.71 -0.75 -14.33
C LEU A 109 -22.10 -0.40 -13.79
N ASP A 110 -23.14 -0.57 -14.62
CA ASP A 110 -24.54 -0.30 -14.29
C ASP A 110 -25.23 -1.48 -13.57
N LEU A 111 -24.53 -2.59 -13.28
CA LEU A 111 -25.12 -3.73 -12.59
C LEU A 111 -25.62 -3.34 -11.19
N GLU A 112 -26.89 -3.63 -10.93
CA GLU A 112 -27.55 -3.42 -9.64
C GLU A 112 -27.45 -4.66 -8.75
N GLY A 113 -27.36 -4.43 -7.44
CA GLY A 113 -27.33 -5.49 -6.43
C GLY A 113 -26.13 -5.39 -5.49
N SER A 114 -26.24 -6.11 -4.38
CA SER A 114 -25.21 -6.25 -3.34
C SER A 114 -24.70 -7.68 -3.20
N GLU A 115 -25.10 -8.58 -4.10
CA GLU A 115 -24.63 -9.96 -4.10
C GLU A 115 -23.13 -10.01 -4.42
N PRO A 116 -22.32 -10.87 -3.77
CA PRO A 116 -20.87 -10.88 -3.93
C PRO A 116 -20.39 -11.00 -5.38
N ALA A 117 -21.06 -11.82 -6.20
CA ALA A 117 -20.73 -11.98 -7.61
C ALA A 117 -20.97 -10.70 -8.41
N VAL A 118 -22.06 -9.97 -8.14
CA VAL A 118 -22.36 -8.68 -8.75
C VAL A 118 -21.33 -7.63 -8.33
N LEU A 119 -21.00 -7.57 -7.04
CA LEU A 119 -19.99 -6.66 -6.51
C LEU A 119 -18.63 -6.90 -7.17
N LEU A 120 -18.21 -8.16 -7.28
CA LEU A 120 -16.95 -8.52 -7.93
C LEU A 120 -16.94 -8.12 -9.40
N LEU A 121 -17.95 -8.50 -10.18
CA LEU A 121 -17.97 -8.19 -11.62
C LEU A 121 -18.02 -6.68 -11.89
N ARG A 122 -18.81 -5.94 -11.11
CA ARG A 122 -18.87 -4.47 -11.21
C ARG A 122 -17.54 -3.82 -10.83
N THR A 123 -16.85 -4.33 -9.81
CA THR A 123 -15.52 -3.84 -9.39
C THR A 123 -14.46 -4.16 -10.44
N LEU A 124 -14.46 -5.37 -11.00
CA LEU A 124 -13.58 -5.74 -12.12
C LEU A 124 -13.82 -4.83 -13.34
N SER A 125 -15.08 -4.47 -13.60
CA SER A 125 -15.43 -3.54 -14.68
C SER A 125 -14.94 -2.12 -14.42
N CYS A 126 -14.84 -1.71 -13.16
CA CYS A 126 -14.18 -0.46 -12.80
C CYS A 126 -12.69 -0.49 -13.18
N GLY A 127 -11.99 -1.58 -12.82
CA GLY A 127 -10.59 -1.77 -13.18
C GLY A 127 -10.36 -1.83 -14.69
N LEU A 128 -11.19 -2.56 -15.43
CA LEU A 128 -11.11 -2.61 -16.90
C LEU A 128 -11.31 -1.23 -17.53
N THR A 129 -12.22 -0.42 -16.98
CA THR A 129 -12.47 0.94 -17.47
C THR A 129 -11.27 1.86 -17.21
N LEU A 130 -10.60 1.71 -16.07
CA LEU A 130 -9.34 2.42 -15.78
C LEU A 130 -8.21 1.96 -16.70
N ASN A 131 -8.05 0.64 -16.92
CA ASN A 131 -7.03 0.10 -17.83
C ASN A 131 -7.24 0.54 -19.28
N LEU A 132 -8.48 0.71 -19.74
CA LEU A 132 -8.77 1.28 -21.07
C LEU A 132 -8.19 2.69 -21.26
N ASN A 133 -7.92 3.37 -20.15
CA ASN A 133 -7.39 4.71 -20.06
C ASN A 133 -5.99 4.73 -19.43
N TYR A 134 -5.28 3.60 -19.45
CA TYR A 134 -3.91 3.44 -18.94
C TYR A 134 -3.75 3.87 -17.48
N GLY A 135 -4.77 3.64 -16.64
CA GLY A 135 -4.78 4.06 -15.23
C GLY A 135 -5.04 5.55 -15.03
N LYS A 136 -5.05 6.36 -16.09
CA LYS A 136 -5.16 7.82 -16.01
C LYS A 136 -6.59 8.26 -15.73
N VAL A 137 -6.95 8.36 -14.45
CA VAL A 137 -8.31 8.77 -14.01
C VAL A 137 -8.73 10.13 -14.58
N LEU A 138 -7.77 11.06 -14.76
CA LEU A 138 -8.02 12.40 -15.33
C LEU A 138 -8.45 12.39 -16.81
N SER A 139 -8.22 11.28 -17.53
CA SER A 139 -8.65 11.13 -18.93
C SER A 139 -10.11 10.68 -19.07
N LEU A 140 -10.74 10.29 -17.96
CA LEU A 140 -12.15 9.87 -17.92
C LEU A 140 -13.08 11.08 -17.82
N SER A 141 -14.33 10.89 -18.26
CA SER A 141 -15.36 11.90 -18.04
C SER A 141 -15.72 12.01 -16.54
N PRO A 142 -16.07 13.19 -16.03
CA PRO A 142 -16.50 13.36 -14.63
C PRO A 142 -17.57 12.37 -14.19
N THR A 143 -18.57 12.12 -15.04
CA THR A 143 -19.66 11.17 -14.75
C THR A 143 -19.13 9.74 -14.60
N THR A 144 -18.19 9.33 -15.45
CA THR A 144 -17.55 8.00 -15.34
C THR A 144 -16.73 7.92 -14.06
N VAL A 145 -15.95 8.95 -13.74
CA VAL A 145 -15.15 9.00 -12.51
C VAL A 145 -16.05 8.86 -11.27
N THR A 146 -17.12 9.66 -11.17
CA THR A 146 -18.09 9.54 -10.07
C THR A 146 -18.69 8.14 -10.00
N GLN A 147 -19.09 7.55 -11.13
CA GLN A 147 -19.65 6.21 -11.15
C GLN A 147 -18.65 5.15 -10.65
N LEU A 148 -17.38 5.23 -11.08
CA LEU A 148 -16.32 4.33 -10.60
C LEU A 148 -16.20 4.43 -9.08
N VAL A 149 -16.02 5.63 -8.54
CA VAL A 149 -15.84 5.82 -7.09
C VAL A 149 -17.09 5.40 -6.30
N CYS A 150 -18.30 5.67 -6.80
CA CYS A 150 -19.54 5.17 -6.19
C CYS A 150 -19.60 3.64 -6.17
N ASN A 151 -19.20 2.97 -7.25
CA ASN A 151 -19.16 1.51 -7.33
C ASN A 151 -18.15 0.90 -6.36
N LEU A 152 -16.93 1.48 -6.28
CA LEU A 152 -15.91 1.07 -5.30
C LEU A 152 -16.44 1.26 -3.87
N SER A 153 -17.05 2.41 -3.60
CA SER A 153 -17.66 2.74 -2.30
C SER A 153 -18.78 1.76 -1.92
N ALA A 154 -19.62 1.35 -2.87
CA ALA A 154 -20.65 0.35 -2.64
C ALA A 154 -20.05 -1.03 -2.30
N THR A 155 -19.00 -1.45 -2.99
CA THR A 155 -18.27 -2.71 -2.69
C THR A 155 -17.64 -2.69 -1.29
N LEU A 156 -17.03 -1.56 -0.92
CA LEU A 156 -16.41 -1.39 0.41
C LEU A 156 -17.44 -1.17 1.53
N SER A 157 -18.71 -0.87 1.21
CA SER A 157 -19.77 -0.70 2.21
C SER A 157 -20.20 -2.00 2.87
N VAL A 158 -19.87 -3.16 2.29
CA VAL A 158 -20.21 -4.46 2.87
C VAL A 158 -19.28 -4.78 4.06
N ASP A 159 -19.86 -5.08 5.22
CA ASP A 159 -19.13 -5.48 6.41
C ASP A 159 -18.68 -6.94 6.31
N HIS A 160 -17.44 -7.15 5.87
CA HIS A 160 -16.87 -8.49 5.70
C HIS A 160 -16.76 -9.25 7.03
N ARG A 161 -16.64 -8.58 8.18
CA ARG A 161 -16.55 -9.25 9.48
C ARG A 161 -17.89 -9.87 9.86
N LYS A 162 -18.99 -9.16 9.62
CA LYS A 162 -20.34 -9.71 9.76
C LYS A 162 -20.57 -10.87 8.78
N ALA A 163 -20.17 -10.70 7.51
CA ALA A 163 -20.28 -11.76 6.52
C ALA A 163 -19.49 -13.02 6.92
N LEU A 164 -18.25 -12.87 7.41
CA LEU A 164 -17.42 -13.98 7.90
C LEU A 164 -18.00 -14.65 9.16
N ASN A 165 -18.61 -13.88 10.06
CA ASN A 165 -19.28 -14.43 11.23
C ASN A 165 -20.49 -15.32 10.81
N SER A 166 -21.29 -14.85 9.86
CA SER A 166 -22.38 -15.64 9.28
C SER A 166 -21.87 -16.87 8.51
N PHE A 167 -20.80 -16.72 7.74
CA PHE A 167 -20.15 -17.82 7.01
C PHE A 167 -19.65 -18.91 7.96
N THR A 168 -18.89 -18.54 8.99
CA THR A 168 -18.33 -19.50 9.95
C THR A 168 -19.39 -20.21 10.78
N SER A 169 -20.53 -19.57 11.05
CA SER A 169 -21.67 -20.21 11.71
C SER A 169 -22.28 -21.36 10.91
N ASN A 170 -22.05 -21.39 9.59
CA ASN A 170 -22.54 -22.45 8.70
C ASN A 170 -21.50 -23.55 8.45
N LEU A 171 -20.23 -23.36 8.85
CA LEU A 171 -19.18 -24.35 8.63
C LEU A 171 -19.39 -25.59 9.52
N PRO A 172 -19.21 -26.81 8.98
CA PRO A 172 -19.28 -28.03 9.79
C PRO A 172 -18.15 -28.06 10.81
N LEU A 173 -18.50 -28.36 12.07
CA LEU A 173 -17.55 -28.46 13.18
C LEU A 173 -16.84 -29.83 13.27
N ASP A 174 -17.37 -30.85 12.58
CA ASP A 174 -16.82 -32.22 12.54
C ASP A 174 -16.76 -32.73 11.09
N GLU A 175 -15.60 -33.29 10.69
CA GLU A 175 -15.38 -33.93 9.39
C GLU A 175 -16.26 -35.19 9.16
N ALA A 176 -16.96 -35.67 10.19
CA ALA A 176 -17.69 -36.94 10.18
C ALA A 176 -19.20 -36.84 9.88
N ALA A 177 -19.75 -35.64 9.71
CA ALA A 177 -21.17 -35.47 9.39
C ALA A 177 -21.37 -35.31 7.87
N GLU A 178 -21.47 -36.44 7.16
CA GLU A 178 -22.01 -36.46 5.79
C GLU A 178 -23.44 -35.90 5.84
N THR A 179 -23.59 -34.63 5.45
CA THR A 179 -24.88 -33.99 5.29
C THR A 179 -25.09 -33.63 3.81
N PRO A 180 -26.34 -33.69 3.30
CA PRO A 180 -26.67 -33.40 1.91
C PRO A 180 -26.56 -31.90 1.51
N LYS A 181 -25.65 -31.13 2.12
CA LYS A 181 -25.46 -29.67 1.96
C LYS A 181 -24.14 -29.26 1.27
N GLN A 182 -23.48 -30.18 0.57
CA GLN A 182 -22.16 -29.90 -0.03
C GLN A 182 -22.22 -28.81 -1.12
N LYS A 183 -23.34 -28.71 -1.85
CA LYS A 183 -23.57 -27.68 -2.85
C LYS A 183 -23.75 -26.29 -2.23
N ASP A 184 -24.64 -26.17 -1.23
CA ASP A 184 -24.87 -24.91 -0.50
C ASP A 184 -23.58 -24.39 0.18
N MET A 185 -22.74 -25.32 0.65
CA MET A 185 -21.43 -24.97 1.22
C MET A 185 -20.47 -24.41 0.18
N SER A 186 -20.37 -25.07 -0.98
CA SER A 186 -19.50 -24.60 -2.08
C SER A 186 -19.95 -23.23 -2.61
N GLU A 187 -21.25 -22.98 -2.70
CA GLU A 187 -21.82 -21.68 -3.09
C GLU A 187 -21.49 -20.61 -2.04
N SER A 188 -21.61 -20.92 -0.74
CA SER A 188 -21.26 -20.02 0.36
C SER A 188 -19.76 -19.66 0.39
N VAL A 189 -18.88 -20.65 0.18
CA VAL A 189 -17.43 -20.43 0.06
C VAL A 189 -17.13 -19.51 -1.12
N THR A 190 -17.71 -19.79 -2.28
CA THR A 190 -17.53 -19.00 -3.51
C THR A 190 -18.01 -17.56 -3.30
N ALA A 191 -19.18 -17.37 -2.70
CA ALA A 191 -19.71 -16.05 -2.38
C ALA A 191 -18.77 -15.26 -1.44
N MET A 192 -18.19 -15.92 -0.43
CA MET A 192 -17.23 -15.28 0.48
C MET A 192 -15.90 -14.95 -0.23
N GLN A 193 -15.42 -15.82 -1.13
CA GLN A 193 -14.26 -15.53 -1.97
C GLN A 193 -14.51 -14.32 -2.88
N TYR A 194 -15.67 -14.25 -3.53
CA TYR A 194 -16.03 -13.11 -4.37
C TYR A 194 -16.12 -11.81 -3.60
N LEU A 195 -16.68 -11.83 -2.39
CA LEU A 195 -16.77 -10.63 -1.56
C LEU A 195 -15.39 -10.10 -1.17
N LEU A 196 -14.51 -10.97 -0.67
CA LEU A 196 -13.15 -10.54 -0.27
C LEU A 196 -12.33 -10.09 -1.48
N GLU A 197 -12.44 -10.79 -2.61
CA GLU A 197 -11.74 -10.39 -3.84
C GLU A 197 -12.25 -9.05 -4.36
N ALA A 198 -13.57 -8.82 -4.35
CA ALA A 198 -14.15 -7.54 -4.77
C ALA A 198 -13.62 -6.40 -3.89
N GLN A 199 -13.54 -6.60 -2.58
CA GLN A 199 -13.04 -5.58 -1.67
C GLN A 199 -11.54 -5.34 -1.83
N LYS A 200 -10.75 -6.39 -2.07
CA LYS A 200 -9.31 -6.29 -2.34
C LYS A 200 -9.06 -5.47 -3.60
N ILE A 201 -9.71 -5.83 -4.71
CA ILE A 201 -9.60 -5.09 -5.97
C ILE A 201 -10.08 -3.64 -5.77
N ALA A 202 -11.16 -3.43 -4.99
CA ALA A 202 -11.66 -2.08 -4.76
C ALA A 202 -10.65 -1.19 -4.01
N VAL A 203 -9.94 -1.71 -2.99
CA VAL A 203 -8.90 -0.95 -2.29
C VAL A 203 -7.66 -0.73 -3.17
N GLU A 204 -7.30 -1.69 -4.03
CA GLU A 204 -6.20 -1.54 -5.00
C GLU A 204 -6.50 -0.44 -6.02
N LEU A 205 -7.68 -0.49 -6.65
CA LEU A 205 -8.10 0.53 -7.61
C LEU A 205 -8.19 1.91 -6.94
N LEU A 206 -8.69 1.97 -5.71
CA LEU A 206 -8.74 3.23 -4.97
C LEU A 206 -7.34 3.77 -4.66
N ALA A 207 -6.41 2.90 -4.25
CA ALA A 207 -5.02 3.28 -4.01
C ALA A 207 -4.39 3.86 -5.28
N ASN A 208 -4.59 3.22 -6.43
CA ASN A 208 -4.06 3.67 -7.72
C ASN A 208 -4.69 5.00 -8.18
N ILE A 209 -5.99 5.21 -7.97
CA ILE A 209 -6.66 6.49 -8.25
C ILE A 209 -6.08 7.64 -7.39
N CYS A 210 -5.63 7.30 -6.18
CA CYS A 210 -5.14 8.27 -5.18
C CYS A 210 -3.62 8.50 -5.26
N THR A 211 -2.88 7.69 -6.00
CA THR A 211 -1.47 7.97 -6.31
C THR A 211 -1.42 8.71 -7.64
N GLY A 212 -1.19 10.03 -7.59
CA GLY A 212 -0.99 10.81 -8.81
C GLY A 212 0.13 10.22 -9.66
N ASP A 213 -0.03 10.19 -10.99
CA ASP A 213 0.99 9.72 -11.93
C ASP A 213 2.32 10.41 -11.60
N ASP A 214 3.28 9.66 -11.05
CA ASP A 214 4.68 10.09 -11.03
C ASP A 214 5.17 10.04 -12.48
N ASP A 215 4.95 11.12 -13.22
CA ASP A 215 5.65 11.39 -14.48
C ASP A 215 7.15 11.66 -14.14
N GLU A 216 7.89 10.62 -13.74
CA GLU A 216 9.36 10.59 -13.69
C GLU A 216 9.98 10.11 -15.03
N ASP A 217 9.19 9.96 -16.10
CA ASP A 217 9.69 9.50 -17.41
C ASP A 217 10.19 10.63 -18.34
N ALA A 218 10.50 11.81 -17.80
CA ALA A 218 10.95 12.96 -18.59
C ALA A 218 12.33 13.50 -18.17
N MET A 219 13.33 12.64 -17.97
CA MET A 219 14.74 13.07 -17.95
C MET A 219 15.67 12.06 -18.65
N ASP A 220 16.05 12.41 -19.87
CA ASP A 220 17.35 12.15 -20.52
C ASP A 220 17.81 10.70 -20.77
N GLN A 221 17.30 10.09 -21.84
CA GLN A 221 18.16 9.22 -22.68
C GLN A 221 19.00 10.09 -23.62
N ASP A 222 20.18 10.50 -23.16
CA ASP A 222 21.34 10.72 -24.02
C ASP A 222 22.63 10.62 -23.19
N SER A 223 23.03 9.39 -22.84
CA SER A 223 24.42 9.12 -22.43
C SER A 223 25.22 8.63 -23.62
N SER A 224 25.63 9.56 -24.47
CA SER A 224 26.79 9.34 -25.32
C SER A 224 28.06 9.29 -24.46
N ASP A 225 28.82 8.22 -24.63
CA ASP A 225 30.18 8.01 -24.11
C ASP A 225 31.01 9.29 -24.04
N SER A 226 31.48 9.65 -22.84
CA SER A 226 32.79 10.30 -22.72
C SER A 226 33.41 10.07 -21.35
N SER A 227 34.48 9.31 -21.36
CA SER A 227 35.43 9.19 -20.27
C SER A 227 36.21 10.49 -20.06
N SER A 228 36.09 11.13 -18.90
CA SER A 228 37.24 11.79 -18.27
C SER A 228 36.97 12.17 -16.81
N VAL A 229 38.03 11.96 -16.04
CA VAL A 229 38.25 12.25 -14.62
C VAL A 229 38.12 13.72 -14.24
N ASP A 230 37.83 13.93 -12.95
CA ASP A 230 37.99 15.15 -12.14
C ASP A 230 37.35 16.45 -12.66
N LEU A 231 36.38 16.98 -11.90
CA LEU A 231 36.43 18.33 -11.34
C LEU A 231 35.26 18.54 -10.36
N LEU A 232 35.62 18.87 -9.11
CA LEU A 232 34.76 19.52 -8.14
C LEU A 232 34.38 20.90 -8.70
N SER A 233 33.10 21.13 -8.99
CA SER A 233 32.55 22.48 -9.10
C SER A 233 31.09 22.51 -8.66
N ASP A 234 30.88 23.22 -7.55
CA ASP A 234 29.74 24.08 -7.23
C ASP A 234 28.62 24.12 -8.29
N SER A 235 27.63 23.24 -8.14
CA SER A 235 26.37 23.31 -8.88
C SER A 235 25.33 23.94 -7.96
N GLY A 236 24.93 25.16 -8.30
CA GLY A 236 23.90 25.94 -7.63
C GLY A 236 22.64 25.10 -7.44
N LEU A 237 22.16 25.09 -6.20
CA LEU A 237 20.86 24.55 -5.84
C LEU A 237 19.82 25.38 -6.59
N ALA A 238 19.22 24.80 -7.63
CA ALA A 238 17.90 25.23 -8.03
C ALA A 238 17.00 24.92 -6.82
N GLU A 239 16.42 25.96 -6.24
CA GLU A 239 15.30 25.80 -5.31
C GLU A 239 14.17 25.18 -6.14
N GLU A 240 14.07 23.86 -6.12
CA GLU A 240 12.80 23.20 -6.43
C GLU A 240 11.83 23.69 -5.37
N ASP A 241 10.81 24.45 -5.79
CA ASP A 241 9.65 24.75 -4.94
C ASP A 241 9.11 23.40 -4.47
N VAL A 242 9.35 23.07 -3.20
CA VAL A 242 8.87 21.83 -2.57
C VAL A 242 7.36 21.99 -2.38
N VAL A 243 6.60 21.69 -3.44
CA VAL A 243 5.15 21.57 -3.38
C VAL A 243 4.83 20.43 -2.39
N SER A 244 3.97 20.70 -1.41
CA SER A 244 3.65 19.71 -0.40
C SER A 244 2.94 18.50 -1.04
N VAL A 245 3.08 17.31 -0.43
CA VAL A 245 2.45 16.07 -0.94
C VAL A 245 0.92 16.22 -1.06
N ALA A 246 0.30 17.00 -0.16
CA ALA A 246 -1.13 17.31 -0.19
C ALA A 246 -1.53 18.21 -1.36
N GLU A 247 -0.69 19.20 -1.70
CA GLU A 247 -0.90 20.04 -2.87
C GLU A 247 -0.68 19.25 -4.17
N LYS A 248 0.33 18.36 -4.23
CA LYS A 248 0.54 17.44 -5.36
C LYS A 248 -0.67 16.51 -5.53
N PHE A 249 -1.22 15.97 -4.45
CA PHE A 249 -2.42 15.14 -4.48
C PHE A 249 -3.65 15.91 -4.98
N SER A 250 -3.88 17.11 -4.45
CA SER A 250 -5.00 17.97 -4.86
C SER A 250 -4.96 18.37 -6.34
N LEU A 251 -3.76 18.43 -6.94
CA LEU A 251 -3.56 18.71 -8.36
C LEU A 251 -3.67 17.47 -9.26
N SER A 252 -3.48 16.27 -8.71
CA SER A 252 -3.44 15.01 -9.45
C SER A 252 -4.73 14.20 -9.39
N VAL A 253 -5.60 14.49 -8.43
CA VAL A 253 -6.89 13.80 -8.24
C VAL A 253 -8.04 14.70 -8.70
N PRO A 254 -8.97 14.20 -9.55
CA PRO A 254 -10.16 14.97 -9.96
C PRO A 254 -11.00 15.41 -8.75
N SER A 255 -11.59 16.61 -8.80
CA SER A 255 -12.45 17.14 -7.73
C SER A 255 -13.61 16.22 -7.37
N GLU A 256 -14.14 15.49 -8.35
CA GLU A 256 -15.22 14.52 -8.22
C GLU A 256 -14.78 13.31 -7.40
N VAL A 257 -13.51 12.90 -7.50
CA VAL A 257 -12.93 11.84 -6.67
C VAL A 257 -12.80 12.35 -5.25
N HIS A 258 -12.24 13.54 -5.04
CA HIS A 258 -12.11 14.13 -3.69
C HIS A 258 -13.47 14.27 -2.99
N GLU A 259 -14.47 14.85 -3.66
CA GLU A 259 -15.83 14.96 -3.12
C GLU A 259 -16.43 13.59 -2.78
N SER A 260 -16.23 12.59 -3.65
CA SER A 260 -16.72 11.23 -3.43
C SER A 260 -15.97 10.49 -2.32
N LEU A 261 -14.68 10.77 -2.11
CA LEU A 261 -13.87 10.26 -1.00
C LEU A 261 -14.44 10.71 0.34
N VAL A 262 -14.70 12.01 0.46
CA VAL A 262 -15.19 12.65 1.69
C VAL A 262 -16.66 12.29 1.94
N SER A 263 -17.55 12.59 0.98
CA SER A 263 -19.00 12.35 1.14
C SER A 263 -19.34 10.86 1.27
N GLY A 264 -18.57 9.99 0.61
CA GLY A 264 -18.73 8.55 0.64
C GLY A 264 -18.12 7.85 1.85
N GLN A 265 -17.44 8.59 2.75
CA GLN A 265 -16.72 8.06 3.91
C GLN A 265 -15.75 6.93 3.52
N LEU A 266 -15.04 7.10 2.41
CA LEU A 266 -14.20 6.03 1.85
C LEU A 266 -13.01 5.70 2.76
N VAL A 267 -12.42 6.69 3.43
CA VAL A 267 -11.33 6.47 4.41
C VAL A 267 -11.78 5.52 5.53
N GLN A 268 -12.96 5.76 6.12
CA GLN A 268 -13.53 4.90 7.16
C GLN A 268 -13.80 3.49 6.62
N LYS A 269 -14.38 3.39 5.43
CA LYS A 269 -14.66 2.09 4.80
C LYS A 269 -13.38 1.28 4.55
N VAL A 270 -12.29 1.93 4.15
CA VAL A 270 -10.96 1.29 3.99
C VAL A 270 -10.41 0.88 5.35
N GLU A 271 -10.46 1.75 6.36
CA GLU A 271 -10.02 1.45 7.73
C GLU A 271 -10.73 0.20 8.28
N GLU A 272 -12.05 0.08 8.06
CA GLU A 272 -12.82 -1.10 8.46
C GLU A 272 -12.31 -2.40 7.83
N LYS A 273 -11.66 -2.36 6.65
CA LYS A 273 -11.08 -3.55 5.98
C LYS A 273 -9.74 -3.97 6.54
N THR A 274 -9.12 -3.14 7.39
CA THR A 274 -7.88 -3.51 8.11
C THR A 274 -8.15 -4.39 9.33
N GLN A 275 -9.41 -4.48 9.78
CA GLN A 275 -9.80 -5.14 11.02
C GLN A 275 -10.13 -6.62 10.81
N LEU A 276 -9.71 -7.47 11.76
CA LEU A 276 -10.13 -8.87 11.79
C LEU A 276 -11.53 -9.03 12.40
N PRO A 277 -12.26 -10.12 12.09
CA PRO A 277 -13.42 -10.52 12.86
C PRO A 277 -13.00 -10.99 14.26
N ALA A 278 -13.98 -11.33 15.11
CA ALA A 278 -13.72 -11.83 16.46
C ALA A 278 -12.77 -13.05 16.46
N GLU A 279 -12.01 -13.23 17.54
CA GLU A 279 -10.96 -14.26 17.64
C GLU A 279 -11.49 -15.68 17.38
N ASN A 280 -12.68 -16.00 17.90
CA ASN A 280 -13.36 -17.28 17.66
C ASN A 280 -13.66 -17.51 16.16
N VAL A 281 -14.02 -16.47 15.41
CA VAL A 281 -14.25 -16.56 13.95
C VAL A 281 -12.93 -16.84 13.25
N CYS A 282 -11.85 -16.18 13.65
CA CYS A 282 -10.51 -16.42 13.11
C CYS A 282 -10.03 -17.85 13.38
N GLU A 283 -10.27 -18.38 14.58
CA GLU A 283 -9.91 -19.76 14.94
C GLU A 283 -10.68 -20.79 14.10
N ILE A 284 -11.99 -20.59 13.90
CA ILE A 284 -12.80 -21.48 13.05
C ILE A 284 -12.25 -21.49 11.62
N LEU A 285 -11.95 -20.32 11.06
CA LEU A 285 -11.40 -20.21 9.71
C LEU A 285 -10.03 -20.91 9.59
N LYS A 286 -9.15 -20.76 10.57
CA LYS A 286 -7.81 -21.40 10.55
C LYS A 286 -7.87 -22.93 10.62
N ASN A 287 -8.88 -23.47 11.31
CA ASN A 287 -9.01 -24.91 11.58
C ASN A 287 -9.82 -25.66 10.52
N ASN A 288 -10.60 -24.97 9.70
CA ASN A 288 -11.37 -25.56 8.61
C ASN A 288 -10.60 -25.47 7.27
N VAL A 289 -10.65 -26.52 6.43
CA VAL A 289 -9.92 -26.56 5.15
C VAL A 289 -10.37 -25.45 4.19
N ASP A 290 -11.68 -25.27 4.01
CA ASP A 290 -12.24 -24.20 3.17
C ASP A 290 -12.05 -22.83 3.83
N GLY A 291 -12.17 -22.79 5.16
CA GLY A 291 -11.94 -21.59 5.97
C GLY A 291 -10.52 -21.02 5.84
N LYS A 292 -9.50 -21.88 5.69
CA LYS A 292 -8.10 -21.46 5.62
C LYS A 292 -7.81 -20.62 4.38
N HIS A 293 -8.41 -20.99 3.24
CA HIS A 293 -8.30 -20.21 2.02
C HIS A 293 -8.96 -18.83 2.19
N ILE A 294 -10.15 -18.78 2.78
CA ILE A 294 -10.86 -17.53 3.08
C ILE A 294 -10.03 -16.65 4.01
N PHE A 295 -9.40 -17.24 5.03
CA PHE A 295 -8.54 -16.52 5.97
C PHE A 295 -7.33 -15.90 5.28
N ASN A 296 -6.67 -16.62 4.36
CA ASN A 296 -5.55 -16.06 3.60
C ASN A 296 -5.99 -14.86 2.75
N LYS A 297 -7.14 -14.95 2.06
CA LYS A 297 -7.72 -13.82 1.32
C LYS A 297 -8.05 -12.63 2.21
N LEU A 298 -8.51 -12.88 3.44
CA LEU A 298 -8.74 -11.83 4.42
C LEU A 298 -7.43 -11.14 4.81
N LEU A 299 -6.35 -11.89 5.03
CA LEU A 299 -5.04 -11.30 5.32
C LEU A 299 -4.53 -10.46 4.15
N GLU A 300 -4.69 -10.92 2.91
CA GLU A 300 -4.38 -10.14 1.71
C GLU A 300 -5.17 -8.84 1.66
N LEU A 301 -6.50 -8.90 1.86
CA LEU A 301 -7.35 -7.70 1.91
C LEU A 301 -6.83 -6.69 2.94
N ARG A 302 -6.43 -7.15 4.12
CA ARG A 302 -5.92 -6.26 5.18
C ARG A 302 -4.64 -5.54 4.76
N CYS A 303 -3.70 -6.24 4.13
CA CYS A 303 -2.46 -5.63 3.63
C CYS A 303 -2.76 -4.55 2.59
N HIS A 304 -3.61 -4.85 1.58
CA HIS A 304 -3.96 -3.89 0.54
C HIS A 304 -4.76 -2.71 1.09
N ALA A 305 -5.63 -2.94 2.07
CA ALA A 305 -6.37 -1.89 2.76
C ALA A 305 -5.43 -0.94 3.52
N LEU A 306 -4.39 -1.46 4.20
CA LEU A 306 -3.40 -0.63 4.88
C LEU A 306 -2.54 0.19 3.90
N LEU A 307 -2.15 -0.39 2.77
CA LEU A 307 -1.43 0.34 1.71
C LEU A 307 -2.32 1.45 1.12
N CYS A 308 -3.58 1.15 0.82
CA CYS A 308 -4.56 2.14 0.38
C CYS A 308 -4.72 3.25 1.43
N LEU A 309 -4.84 2.90 2.70
CA LEU A 309 -4.96 3.84 3.81
C LEU A 309 -3.73 4.76 3.92
N SER A 310 -2.52 4.20 3.75
CA SER A 310 -1.27 4.95 3.70
C SER A 310 -1.32 6.03 2.62
N ASN A 311 -1.75 5.67 1.41
CA ASN A 311 -1.84 6.62 0.28
C ASN A 311 -2.92 7.68 0.51
N LEU A 312 -4.09 7.29 1.03
CA LEU A 312 -5.17 8.23 1.38
C LEU A 312 -4.72 9.24 2.44
N ILE A 313 -4.04 8.78 3.50
CA ILE A 313 -3.51 9.66 4.55
C ILE A 313 -2.46 10.62 3.99
N ALA A 314 -1.58 10.13 3.11
CA ALA A 314 -0.55 10.97 2.51
C ALA A 314 -1.17 12.13 1.69
N GLY A 315 -2.23 11.81 0.93
CA GLY A 315 -2.85 12.72 -0.02
C GLY A 315 -3.87 13.71 0.55
N LEU A 316 -4.68 13.28 1.53
CA LEU A 316 -5.80 14.08 2.02
C LEU A 316 -5.38 15.14 3.07
N GLU A 317 -6.18 16.19 3.19
CA GLU A 317 -6.08 17.16 4.29
C GLU A 317 -6.59 16.55 5.60
N VAL A 318 -6.19 17.13 6.73
CA VAL A 318 -6.53 16.58 8.05
C VAL A 318 -8.03 16.65 8.32
N GLU A 319 -8.69 17.67 7.80
CA GLU A 319 -10.13 17.87 7.85
C GLU A 319 -10.89 16.74 7.13
N ASP A 320 -10.42 16.35 5.94
CA ASP A 320 -11.00 15.27 5.13
C ASP A 320 -10.79 13.88 5.76
N LEU A 321 -9.77 13.75 6.61
CA LEU A 321 -9.49 12.55 7.41
C LEU A 321 -10.33 12.49 8.70
N GLY A 322 -11.27 13.43 8.92
CA GLY A 322 -12.09 13.49 10.13
C GLY A 322 -11.44 14.27 11.28
N GLY A 323 -10.43 15.08 10.99
CA GLY A 323 -9.70 15.91 11.93
C GLY A 323 -8.57 15.20 12.68
N THR A 324 -7.81 15.99 13.44
CA THR A 324 -6.64 15.51 14.21
C THR A 324 -6.97 14.38 15.19
N SER A 325 -8.16 14.40 15.79
CA SER A 325 -8.59 13.37 16.74
C SER A 325 -8.79 12.02 16.05
N ASN A 326 -9.45 11.99 14.88
CA ASN A 326 -9.66 10.74 14.15
C ASN A 326 -8.32 10.18 13.64
N LEU A 327 -7.47 11.04 13.07
CA LEU A 327 -6.14 10.67 12.59
C LEU A 327 -5.26 10.08 13.73
N TYR A 328 -5.34 10.65 14.94
CA TYR A 328 -4.64 10.09 16.10
C TYR A 328 -5.19 8.73 16.53
N GLN A 329 -6.52 8.53 16.47
CA GLN A 329 -7.10 7.20 16.73
C GLN A 329 -6.66 6.16 15.69
N MET A 330 -6.59 6.53 14.41
CA MET A 330 -6.06 5.67 13.36
C MET A 330 -4.60 5.28 13.65
N TRP A 331 -3.76 6.26 14.00
CA TRP A 331 -2.37 6.01 14.41
C TRP A 331 -2.28 5.05 15.60
N LEU A 332 -3.11 5.23 16.64
CA LEU A 332 -3.18 4.33 17.78
C LEU A 332 -3.61 2.91 17.39
N HIS A 333 -4.65 2.76 16.57
CA HIS A 333 -5.13 1.45 16.11
C HIS A 333 -4.07 0.70 15.31
N ILE A 334 -3.38 1.39 14.40
CA ILE A 334 -2.28 0.82 13.61
C ILE A 334 -1.09 0.47 14.52
N GLY A 335 -0.76 1.32 15.50
CA GLY A 335 0.28 1.03 16.48
C GLY A 335 -0.03 -0.22 17.31
N LEU A 336 -1.27 -0.38 17.78
CA LEU A 336 -1.71 -1.60 18.47
C LEU A 336 -1.60 -2.84 17.59
N LEU A 337 -1.94 -2.72 16.31
CA LEU A 337 -1.80 -3.80 15.34
C LEU A 337 -0.33 -4.25 15.22
N ILE A 338 0.59 -3.31 15.03
CA ILE A 338 2.03 -3.59 14.84
C ILE A 338 2.65 -4.15 16.12
N PHE A 339 2.43 -3.48 17.26
CA PHE A 339 3.20 -3.75 18.48
C PHE A 339 2.60 -4.81 19.40
N LYS A 340 1.33 -5.21 19.19
CA LYS A 340 0.66 -6.19 20.05
C LYS A 340 0.00 -7.36 19.34
N GLN A 341 -0.42 -7.21 18.08
CA GLN A 341 -1.28 -8.19 17.41
C GLN A 341 -0.60 -8.94 16.25
N THR A 342 0.54 -8.43 15.76
CA THR A 342 1.21 -8.96 14.57
C THR A 342 2.50 -9.69 14.95
N ASP A 343 2.72 -10.85 14.34
CA ASP A 343 3.96 -11.62 14.46
C ASP A 343 5.07 -10.94 13.63
N GLN A 344 6.30 -10.91 14.15
CA GLN A 344 7.46 -10.32 13.48
C GLN A 344 7.85 -11.00 12.16
N SER A 345 7.33 -12.20 11.91
CA SER A 345 7.49 -12.93 10.65
C SER A 345 6.55 -12.48 9.52
N ASP A 346 5.46 -11.77 9.83
CA ASP A 346 4.51 -11.26 8.82
C ASP A 346 5.00 -9.93 8.25
N THR A 347 6.09 -9.99 7.48
CA THR A 347 6.76 -8.80 6.95
C THR A 347 5.87 -7.97 6.03
N LYS A 348 4.99 -8.62 5.24
CA LYS A 348 4.05 -7.93 4.34
C LYS A 348 3.06 -7.07 5.10
N LEU A 349 2.44 -7.63 6.16
CA LEU A 349 1.51 -6.88 6.98
C LEU A 349 2.22 -5.76 7.74
N LEU A 350 3.41 -6.04 8.27
CA LEU A 350 4.21 -5.05 8.99
C LEU A 350 4.65 -3.90 8.09
N GLU A 351 5.05 -4.16 6.84
CA GLU A 351 5.44 -3.13 5.87
C GLU A 351 4.26 -2.21 5.55
N ALA A 352 3.10 -2.78 5.25
CA ALA A 352 1.88 -2.01 4.99
C ALA A 352 1.44 -1.19 6.22
N ALA A 353 1.42 -1.82 7.39
CA ALA A 353 0.99 -1.17 8.63
C ALA A 353 1.97 -0.06 9.06
N THR A 354 3.28 -0.31 9.00
CA THR A 354 4.30 0.70 9.37
C THR A 354 4.33 1.87 8.39
N SER A 355 4.03 1.63 7.11
CA SER A 355 3.84 2.71 6.13
C SER A 355 2.66 3.60 6.52
N ALA A 356 1.48 3.01 6.78
CA ALA A 356 0.30 3.77 7.20
C ALA A 356 0.51 4.50 8.55
N LEU A 357 1.20 3.87 9.51
CA LEU A 357 1.58 4.48 10.79
C LEU A 357 2.44 5.73 10.57
N ARG A 358 3.45 5.62 9.70
CA ARG A 358 4.39 6.69 9.39
C ARG A 358 3.68 7.87 8.73
N GLU A 359 2.81 7.60 7.76
CA GLU A 359 2.03 8.63 7.08
C GLU A 359 1.07 9.36 8.03
N ALA A 360 0.37 8.62 8.90
CA ALA A 360 -0.50 9.20 9.92
C ALA A 360 0.27 10.13 10.86
N LEU A 361 1.44 9.67 11.31
CA LEU A 361 2.27 10.43 12.21
C LEU A 361 2.89 11.67 11.54
N ARG A 362 3.24 11.59 10.25
CA ARG A 362 3.75 12.74 9.49
C ARG A 362 2.72 13.87 9.45
N LYS A 363 1.47 13.54 9.08
CA LYS A 363 0.35 14.51 9.08
C LYS A 363 0.09 15.10 10.47
N LEU A 364 0.15 14.30 11.53
CA LEU A 364 0.01 14.79 12.90
C LEU A 364 1.17 15.73 13.32
N ALA A 365 2.40 15.45 12.84
CA ALA A 365 3.57 16.28 13.10
C ALA A 365 3.51 17.64 12.38
N GLU A 366 2.85 17.72 11.24
CA GLU A 366 2.62 18.98 10.48
C GLU A 366 1.65 19.93 11.21
N VAL A 367 0.58 19.40 11.80
CA VAL A 367 -0.49 20.20 12.45
C VAL A 367 -0.18 20.59 13.91
N ASN A 368 0.95 20.15 14.46
CA ASN A 368 1.40 20.50 15.82
C ASN A 368 0.35 20.20 16.90
N CYS A 369 -0.22 18.99 16.90
CA CYS A 369 -1.23 18.62 17.88
C CYS A 369 -0.64 18.23 19.24
N ASN A 370 -1.31 18.61 20.34
CA ASN A 370 -0.92 18.24 21.72
C ASN A 370 -1.39 16.83 22.13
N LEU A 371 -1.68 15.94 21.18
CA LEU A 371 -2.30 14.63 21.43
C LEU A 371 -1.33 13.59 22.01
N PHE A 372 -0.03 13.90 22.06
CA PHE A 372 1.03 12.97 22.47
C PHE A 372 1.51 13.15 23.91
N GLU A 373 0.84 13.97 24.72
CA GLU A 373 1.21 14.22 26.13
C GLU A 373 1.16 12.94 26.99
N GLU A 374 0.26 12.01 26.66
CA GLU A 374 0.09 10.75 27.39
C GLU A 374 1.20 9.73 27.10
N LEU A 375 1.92 9.84 25.97
CA LEU A 375 2.96 8.88 25.59
C LEU A 375 4.00 8.70 26.67
N THR A 376 4.30 7.45 27.01
CA THR A 376 5.25 7.09 28.06
C THR A 376 6.56 6.55 27.47
N GLU A 377 7.57 6.44 28.32
CA GLU A 377 8.81 5.76 27.95
C GLU A 377 8.54 4.28 27.60
N SER A 378 7.57 3.63 28.24
CA SER A 378 7.19 2.26 27.92
C SER A 378 6.64 2.12 26.50
N ASP A 379 5.92 3.13 26.01
CA ASP A 379 5.37 3.11 24.65
C ASP A 379 6.48 3.25 23.61
N LEU A 380 7.48 4.11 23.87
CA LEU A 380 8.67 4.19 23.02
C LEU A 380 9.47 2.88 23.02
N GLN A 381 9.60 2.21 24.17
CA GLN A 381 10.29 0.91 24.23
C GLN A 381 9.61 -0.16 23.38
N LEU A 382 8.29 -0.13 23.21
CA LEU A 382 7.60 -1.03 22.28
C LEU A 382 8.04 -0.80 20.84
N MET A 383 8.15 0.46 20.41
CA MET A 383 8.63 0.81 19.07
C MET A 383 10.10 0.41 18.87
N PHE A 384 10.94 0.65 19.87
CA PHE A 384 12.37 0.30 19.83
C PHE A 384 12.56 -1.22 19.73
N ASN A 385 11.80 -1.99 20.50
CA ASN A 385 11.85 -3.45 20.46
C ASN A 385 11.35 -4.00 19.12
N ALA A 386 10.30 -3.41 18.54
CA ALA A 386 9.79 -3.82 17.24
C ALA A 386 10.84 -3.61 16.14
N GLU A 387 11.52 -2.47 16.12
CA GLU A 387 12.60 -2.21 15.15
C GLU A 387 13.78 -3.18 15.33
N MET A 388 14.19 -3.45 16.57
CA MET A 388 15.30 -4.37 16.87
C MET A 388 15.03 -5.81 16.48
N GLN A 389 13.77 -6.26 16.54
CA GLN A 389 13.38 -7.65 16.30
C GLN A 389 12.98 -7.91 14.84
N CYS A 390 12.70 -6.85 14.07
CA CYS A 390 12.20 -7.02 12.71
C CYS A 390 13.33 -7.40 11.74
N PRO A 391 13.19 -8.53 11.01
CA PRO A 391 14.21 -8.95 10.04
C PRO A 391 14.20 -8.07 8.78
N ASP A 392 13.08 -7.42 8.47
CA ASP A 392 12.87 -6.70 7.21
C ASP A 392 13.38 -5.25 7.26
N ALA A 393 14.22 -4.89 6.30
CA ALA A 393 14.86 -3.57 6.25
C ALA A 393 13.89 -2.42 5.95
N ASN A 394 12.84 -2.66 5.15
CA ASN A 394 11.84 -1.63 4.84
C ASN A 394 10.98 -1.33 6.06
N VAL A 395 10.57 -2.38 6.80
CA VAL A 395 9.87 -2.22 8.07
C VAL A 395 10.75 -1.46 9.09
N ARG A 396 12.03 -1.83 9.23
CA ARG A 396 12.96 -1.09 10.11
C ARG A 396 13.07 0.39 9.71
N THR A 397 13.22 0.67 8.41
CA THR A 397 13.27 2.04 7.86
C THR A 397 12.00 2.84 8.20
N ASN A 398 10.81 2.26 8.01
CA ASN A 398 9.55 2.91 8.34
C ASN A 398 9.40 3.20 9.84
N LEU A 399 9.84 2.27 10.70
CA LEU A 399 9.83 2.45 12.15
C LEU A 399 10.81 3.54 12.58
N ILE A 400 12.02 3.59 12.02
CA ILE A 400 13.01 4.64 12.27
C ILE A 400 12.44 6.01 11.94
N ARG A 401 11.85 6.18 10.75
CA ARG A 401 11.19 7.43 10.35
C ARG A 401 10.05 7.80 11.29
N SER A 402 9.23 6.82 11.69
CA SER A 402 8.13 7.04 12.64
C SER A 402 8.64 7.51 14.01
N ILE A 403 9.70 6.89 14.51
CA ILE A 403 10.37 7.30 15.76
C ILE A 403 10.94 8.72 15.63
N GLY A 404 11.51 9.05 14.48
CA GLY A 404 11.97 10.39 14.12
C GLY A 404 10.87 11.44 14.19
N LEU A 405 9.73 11.16 13.57
CA LEU A 405 8.57 12.05 13.58
C LEU A 405 8.02 12.29 15.00
N LEU A 406 8.03 11.28 15.87
CA LEU A 406 7.74 11.48 17.30
C LEU A 406 8.77 12.41 17.95
N GLY A 407 10.05 12.26 17.62
CA GLY A 407 11.11 13.18 18.03
C GLY A 407 10.78 14.62 17.65
N MET A 408 10.42 14.85 16.38
CA MET A 408 10.01 16.16 15.84
C MET A 408 8.75 16.74 16.50
N ILE A 409 7.83 15.90 16.96
CA ILE A 409 6.68 16.37 17.74
C ILE A 409 7.15 16.84 19.13
N PHE A 410 8.05 16.08 19.77
CA PHE A 410 8.55 16.42 21.10
C PHE A 410 9.48 17.63 21.13
N THR A 411 10.17 17.97 20.03
CA THR A 411 10.98 19.21 19.96
C THR A 411 10.12 20.46 20.13
N LYS A 412 8.84 20.41 19.74
CA LYS A 412 7.89 21.51 19.84
C LYS A 412 7.30 21.67 21.25
N SER A 413 7.49 20.67 22.13
CA SER A 413 6.99 20.67 23.51
C SER A 413 8.07 21.11 24.50
N MET A 414 7.70 22.05 25.37
CA MET A 414 8.57 22.56 26.45
C MET A 414 8.54 21.71 27.71
N GLU A 415 7.82 20.59 27.71
CA GLU A 415 7.65 19.74 28.89
C GLU A 415 8.88 18.88 29.17
N THR A 416 9.26 18.77 30.45
CA THR A 416 10.38 17.93 30.90
C THR A 416 10.24 16.47 30.48
N LYS A 417 9.00 15.95 30.41
CA LYS A 417 8.68 14.59 29.97
C LYS A 417 9.04 14.42 28.49
N SER A 418 8.52 15.28 27.61
CA SER A 418 8.82 15.30 26.17
C SER A 418 10.32 15.43 25.90
N GLN A 419 11.03 16.28 26.65
CA GLN A 419 12.48 16.41 26.55
C GLN A 419 13.23 15.13 26.96
N THR A 420 12.68 14.36 27.90
CA THR A 420 13.25 13.05 28.28
C THR A 420 13.03 12.01 27.18
N LEU A 421 11.83 11.97 26.60
CA LEU A 421 11.49 11.09 25.48
C LEU A 421 12.34 11.41 24.23
N LEU A 422 12.51 12.69 23.89
CA LEU A 422 13.38 13.13 22.80
C LEU A 422 14.83 12.63 22.96
N LYS A 423 15.38 12.71 24.18
CA LYS A 423 16.72 12.19 24.46
C LYS A 423 16.80 10.67 24.31
N ASN A 424 15.76 9.94 24.70
CA ASN A 424 15.70 8.50 24.53
C ASN A 424 15.66 8.12 23.04
N ILE A 425 14.87 8.85 22.24
CA ILE A 425 14.84 8.71 20.77
C ILE A 425 16.24 8.95 20.18
N GLY A 426 16.89 10.06 20.53
CA GLY A 426 18.24 10.36 20.02
C GLY A 426 19.28 9.31 20.40
N LYS A 427 19.22 8.78 21.63
CA LYS A 427 20.10 7.67 22.06
C LYS A 427 19.84 6.39 21.26
N PHE A 428 18.57 6.06 21.00
CA PHE A 428 18.18 4.89 20.24
C PHE A 428 18.63 4.98 18.77
N LEU A 429 18.40 6.11 18.10
CA LEU A 429 18.84 6.33 16.72
C LEU A 429 20.38 6.23 16.59
N LEU A 430 21.12 6.74 17.58
CA LEU A 430 22.58 6.58 17.63
C LEU A 430 23.02 5.13 17.85
N ASP A 431 22.25 4.34 18.58
CA ASP A 431 22.52 2.91 18.77
C ASP A 431 22.32 2.14 17.46
N ILE A 432 21.23 2.42 16.73
CA ILE A 432 20.97 1.87 15.38
C ILE A 432 22.17 2.09 14.47
N CYS A 433 22.68 3.32 14.40
CA CYS A 433 23.82 3.68 13.56
C CYS A 433 25.08 2.82 13.81
N ASN A 434 25.24 2.27 15.02
CA ASN A 434 26.40 1.47 15.40
C ASN A 434 26.19 -0.04 15.22
N ARG A 435 24.96 -0.54 15.36
CA ARG A 435 24.64 -1.97 15.28
C ARG A 435 24.23 -2.44 13.88
N GLU A 436 23.66 -1.54 13.08
CA GLU A 436 23.00 -1.90 11.83
C GLU A 436 24.00 -2.41 10.78
N SER A 437 23.65 -3.55 10.17
CA SER A 437 24.47 -4.20 9.15
C SER A 437 24.21 -3.60 7.77
N GLU A 438 22.96 -3.24 7.49
CA GLU A 438 22.52 -2.69 6.21
C GLU A 438 22.79 -1.19 6.14
N LEU A 439 23.53 -0.78 5.11
CA LEU A 439 23.93 0.61 4.94
C LEU A 439 22.73 1.54 4.71
N TRP A 440 21.70 1.06 4.01
CA TRP A 440 20.48 1.82 3.75
C TRP A 440 19.77 2.22 5.06
N VAL A 441 19.52 1.26 5.94
CA VAL A 441 18.90 1.49 7.26
C VAL A 441 19.78 2.38 8.14
N THR A 442 21.11 2.22 8.08
CA THR A 442 22.06 3.11 8.79
C THR A 442 21.95 4.56 8.30
N ILE A 443 21.84 4.75 6.98
CA ILE A 443 21.73 6.07 6.36
C ILE A 443 20.41 6.73 6.73
N GLU A 444 19.32 5.97 6.74
CA GLU A 444 18.03 6.47 7.20
C GLU A 444 18.08 6.95 8.66
N ALA A 445 18.69 6.16 9.56
CA ALA A 445 18.85 6.55 10.96
C ALA A 445 19.67 7.84 11.11
N VAL A 446 20.72 8.00 10.30
CA VAL A 446 21.53 9.23 10.27
C VAL A 446 20.71 10.42 9.78
N ASP A 447 19.93 10.25 8.72
CA ASP A 447 19.08 11.30 8.17
C ASP A 447 18.02 11.74 9.19
N THR A 448 17.35 10.76 9.79
CA THR A 448 16.38 10.98 10.88
C THR A 448 17.00 11.73 12.07
N ILE A 449 18.26 11.44 12.43
CA ILE A 449 18.96 12.21 13.47
C ILE A 449 19.14 13.67 13.06
N MET A 450 19.51 13.92 11.79
CA MET A 450 19.70 15.27 11.29
C MET A 450 18.39 16.05 11.23
N ASP A 451 17.27 15.40 10.89
CA ASP A 451 15.94 16.01 10.93
C ASP A 451 15.54 16.37 12.36
N VAL A 452 15.63 15.41 13.28
CA VAL A 452 15.22 15.60 14.69
C VAL A 452 16.08 16.65 15.39
N PHE A 453 17.40 16.64 15.16
CA PHE A 453 18.34 17.53 15.85
C PHE A 453 18.85 18.67 14.97
N GLY A 454 18.18 18.96 13.85
CA GLY A 454 18.51 20.06 12.95
C GLY A 454 18.41 21.41 13.64
N GLU A 455 17.30 21.61 14.33
CA GLU A 455 16.90 22.90 14.89
C GLU A 455 17.57 23.24 16.23
N ASP A 456 17.64 24.53 16.51
CA ASP A 456 18.36 25.10 17.65
C ASP A 456 17.78 24.69 19.02
N GLU A 457 16.47 24.45 19.08
CA GLU A 457 15.74 24.06 20.30
C GLU A 457 16.25 22.72 20.85
N THR A 458 16.84 21.90 19.99
CA THR A 458 17.36 20.57 20.36
C THR A 458 18.81 20.59 20.85
N ASP A 459 19.47 21.75 20.83
CA ASP A 459 20.89 21.91 21.19
C ASP A 459 21.20 21.34 22.60
N ILE A 460 20.34 21.61 23.59
CA ILE A 460 20.51 21.13 24.97
C ILE A 460 20.37 19.60 25.02
N ALA A 461 19.37 19.04 24.35
CA ALA A 461 19.17 17.60 24.29
C ALA A 461 20.35 16.91 23.58
N ALA A 462 20.83 17.48 22.46
CA ALA A 462 21.98 17.01 21.71
C ALA A 462 23.26 16.98 22.57
N ALA A 463 23.48 18.02 23.39
CA ALA A 463 24.60 18.07 24.33
C ALA A 463 24.49 16.98 25.40
N GLN A 464 23.31 16.80 26.00
CA GLN A 464 23.09 15.82 27.08
C GLN A 464 23.24 14.35 26.63
N ILE A 465 23.10 14.06 25.33
CA ILE A 465 23.28 12.72 24.77
C ILE A 465 24.64 12.50 24.11
N ASN A 466 25.53 13.50 24.16
CA ASN A 466 26.83 13.54 23.48
C ASN A 466 26.70 13.26 21.97
N LEU A 467 25.69 13.89 21.33
CA LEU A 467 25.31 13.63 19.93
C LEU A 467 26.51 13.84 18.98
N VAL A 468 27.14 15.01 19.08
CA VAL A 468 28.23 15.43 18.17
C VAL A 468 29.43 14.50 18.25
N GLU A 469 29.84 14.12 19.45
CA GLU A 469 31.01 13.24 19.69
C GLU A 469 30.78 11.84 19.10
N LYS A 470 29.56 11.30 19.26
CA LYS A 470 29.17 10.01 18.71
C LYS A 470 29.10 10.04 17.18
N LEU A 471 28.52 11.08 16.59
CA LEU A 471 28.47 11.24 15.13
C LEU A 471 29.85 11.46 14.51
N GLN A 472 30.76 12.18 15.19
CA GLN A 472 32.16 12.30 14.77
C GLN A 472 32.88 10.95 14.74
N THR A 473 32.58 10.07 15.68
CA THR A 473 33.14 8.71 15.73
C THR A 473 32.56 7.82 14.63
N LEU A 474 31.28 8.00 14.28
CA LEU A 474 30.59 7.26 13.22
C LEU A 474 31.02 7.68 11.80
N LEU A 475 31.32 8.96 11.59
CA LEU A 475 31.55 9.52 10.25
C LEU A 475 32.61 8.77 9.41
N PRO A 476 33.79 8.39 9.94
CA PRO A 476 34.80 7.66 9.16
C PRO A 476 34.35 6.26 8.75
N SER A 477 33.69 5.52 9.65
CA SER A 477 33.21 4.16 9.37
C SER A 477 32.08 4.18 8.35
N LEU A 478 31.17 5.15 8.45
CA LEU A 478 30.09 5.36 7.49
C LEU A 478 30.65 5.67 6.09
N LYS A 479 31.58 6.64 5.98
CA LYS A 479 32.24 6.97 4.70
C LYS A 479 32.96 5.78 4.08
N HIS A 480 33.55 4.91 4.90
CA HIS A 480 34.18 3.69 4.42
C HIS A 480 33.13 2.69 3.88
N LYS A 481 32.05 2.42 4.63
CA LYS A 481 30.95 1.55 4.18
C LYS A 481 30.34 2.03 2.86
N VAL A 482 30.05 3.33 2.72
CA VAL A 482 29.50 3.94 1.50
C VAL A 482 30.41 3.70 0.29
N ARG A 483 31.73 3.84 0.45
CA ARG A 483 32.69 3.60 -0.64
C ARG A 483 32.74 2.12 -1.05
N LEU A 484 32.69 1.21 -0.08
CA LEU A 484 32.71 -0.23 -0.35
C LEU A 484 31.45 -0.71 -1.07
N GLN A 485 30.29 -0.20 -0.69
CA GLN A 485 28.98 -0.64 -1.20
C GLN A 485 28.47 0.20 -2.38
N ARG A 486 29.29 1.10 -2.94
CA ARG A 486 28.90 2.01 -4.02
C ARG A 486 28.18 1.33 -5.19
N LYS A 487 28.64 0.14 -5.60
CA LYS A 487 28.10 -0.60 -6.75
C LYS A 487 26.85 -1.41 -6.42
N SER A 488 26.56 -1.66 -5.15
CA SER A 488 25.43 -2.48 -4.69
C SER A 488 24.25 -1.65 -4.19
N LEU A 489 24.35 -0.33 -4.20
CA LEU A 489 23.33 0.57 -3.66
C LEU A 489 22.16 0.84 -4.62
N GLY A 490 22.32 0.60 -5.93
CA GLY A 490 21.29 0.87 -6.93
C GLY A 490 20.72 2.28 -6.79
N ASP A 491 19.39 2.36 -6.71
CA ASP A 491 18.62 3.61 -6.63
C ASP A 491 18.88 4.41 -5.34
N HIS A 492 19.32 3.73 -4.26
CA HIS A 492 19.64 4.38 -3.00
C HIS A 492 20.95 5.17 -3.01
N TYR A 493 21.77 5.07 -4.07
CA TYR A 493 23.10 5.69 -4.10
C TYR A 493 23.06 7.22 -3.94
N LEU A 494 22.11 7.90 -4.58
CA LEU A 494 22.00 9.36 -4.52
C LEU A 494 21.63 9.84 -3.11
N VAL A 495 20.65 9.18 -2.48
CA VAL A 495 20.23 9.47 -1.10
C VAL A 495 21.41 9.25 -0.14
N VAL A 496 22.07 8.10 -0.23
CA VAL A 496 23.21 7.73 0.63
C VAL A 496 24.35 8.75 0.53
N THR A 497 24.68 9.21 -0.67
CA THR A 497 25.76 10.20 -0.86
C THR A 497 25.36 11.59 -0.37
N THR A 498 24.09 11.97 -0.54
CA THR A 498 23.54 13.23 -0.03
C THR A 498 23.59 13.27 1.49
N VAL A 499 23.05 12.25 2.17
CA VAL A 499 23.07 12.13 3.64
C VAL A 499 24.50 12.12 4.17
N SER A 500 25.41 11.36 3.54
CA SER A 500 26.82 11.30 3.97
C SER A 500 27.54 12.65 3.87
N THR A 501 27.18 13.45 2.85
CA THR A 501 27.71 14.80 2.66
C THR A 501 27.11 15.77 3.69
N ASN A 502 25.80 15.71 3.88
CA ASN A 502 25.06 16.53 4.84
C ASN A 502 25.51 16.29 6.28
N LEU A 503 25.79 15.04 6.66
CA LEU A 503 26.30 14.69 7.99
C LEU A 503 27.58 15.45 8.35
N SER A 504 28.49 15.63 7.38
CA SER A 504 29.72 16.38 7.61
C SER A 504 29.46 17.87 7.89
N ARG A 505 28.41 18.45 7.28
CA ARG A 505 27.99 19.84 7.53
C ARG A 505 27.25 19.95 8.85
N PHE A 506 26.33 19.03 9.12
CA PHE A 506 25.56 18.93 10.36
C PHE A 506 26.47 18.85 11.59
N ILE A 507 27.48 17.97 11.59
CA ILE A 507 28.42 17.84 12.71
C ILE A 507 29.14 19.17 12.98
N LYS A 508 29.58 19.89 11.95
CA LYS A 508 30.25 21.20 12.11
C LYS A 508 29.30 22.23 12.69
N TYR A 509 28.09 22.31 12.15
CA TYR A 509 27.04 23.21 12.62
C TYR A 509 26.73 22.96 14.10
N LYS A 510 26.34 21.73 14.43
CA LYS A 510 25.90 21.36 15.77
C LYS A 510 27.03 21.37 16.80
N SER A 511 28.27 21.09 16.41
CA SER A 511 29.45 21.24 17.28
C SER A 511 29.63 22.68 17.76
N LYS A 512 29.48 23.67 16.87
CA LYS A 512 29.55 25.08 17.23
C LYS A 512 28.44 25.45 18.20
N ARG A 513 27.21 25.04 17.89
CA ARG A 513 26.02 25.29 18.73
C ARG A 513 26.16 24.73 20.14
N VAL A 514 26.48 23.44 20.25
CA VAL A 514 26.66 22.75 21.54
C VAL A 514 27.78 23.35 22.38
N SER A 515 28.86 23.84 21.76
CA SER A 515 29.97 24.49 22.49
C SER A 515 29.60 25.81 23.16
N LEU A 516 28.51 26.46 22.73
CA LEU A 516 28.00 27.70 23.31
C LEU A 516 27.12 27.43 24.55
N ILE A 517 26.65 26.20 24.73
CA ILE A 517 25.80 25.82 25.87
C ILE A 517 26.66 25.81 27.14
N GLY A 518 26.43 26.79 28.01
CA GLY A 518 27.20 26.99 29.25
C GLY A 518 28.21 28.13 29.18
N GLN A 519 28.44 28.76 28.01
CA GLN A 519 29.11 30.05 27.93
C GLN A 519 28.07 31.15 28.22
N THR A 520 27.83 31.41 29.50
CA THR A 520 27.07 32.59 29.92
C THR A 520 27.74 33.84 29.37
N ASN A 521 26.92 34.76 28.85
CA ASN A 521 27.33 36.12 28.50
C ASN A 521 28.06 36.75 29.71
N GLY A 522 29.38 36.70 29.70
CA GLY A 522 30.26 37.48 30.57
C GLY A 522 30.33 38.94 30.13
N HIS A 523 29.18 39.56 29.80
CA HIS A 523 29.05 41.01 29.62
C HIS A 523 27.98 41.52 30.58
N GLY A 524 28.31 41.45 31.87
CA GLY A 524 27.94 42.51 32.79
C GLY A 524 29.19 43.34 33.04
N ILE A 525 29.24 44.55 32.47
CA ILE A 525 29.49 45.84 33.13
C ILE A 525 28.63 46.85 32.37
#